data_AF-A0A814RWG7-F1
#
_entry.id   AF-A0A814RWG7-F1
#
_cell.length_a   1.000
_cell.length_b   1.000
_cell.length_c   1.000
_cell.angle_alpha   90.00
_cell.angle_beta   90.00
_cell.angle_gamma   90.00
#
_symmetry.space_group_name_H-M   'P 1'
#
loop_
_entity.id
_entity.type
_entity.pdbx_description
1 polymer ?
#
loop_
_entity_poly.entity_id
_entity_poly.type
_entity_poly.pdbx_seq_one_letter_code
_entity_poly.pdbx_strand_id
1 'polypeptide(L)'
;MLWNCFDLFIIIVSIVDLITQQVTHDNTHSSLQIDHNQQIQSQFERINHFLKILRVLRVLRSFRALRVLRTIRFIQSLHTIVKTCSKVLLPMASITFIMVILTCISAILARSLFSEICPQKFDNLVKTIFSLFTLLTLDDWYSIYQVCEQQEYSSFQLGFCLIYIFIINFILLNLLMAVLVDNFQHTLDYDTRKNEQLAKEHDVEERIVNNLTRLNLEYGVRKNDLIWEAEMKEIQKLIKEYYMLMESLEIHMERHEQLTKLVQKSIQLTLLDQDNRKMNLKK
;
A
#
# COMPACT_ATOMS: atom_id res chain seq x y z
N MET A 1 8.94 9.02 -8.28
CA MET A 1 8.05 9.11 -9.46
C MET A 1 6.57 9.27 -9.09
N LEU A 2 5.98 8.41 -8.24
CA LEU A 2 4.54 8.43 -7.94
C LEU A 2 3.99 9.79 -7.45
N TRP A 3 4.72 10.49 -6.58
CA TRP A 3 4.34 11.82 -6.10
C TRP A 3 4.39 12.91 -7.17
N ASN A 4 5.25 12.75 -8.19
CA ASN A 4 5.32 13.69 -9.31
C ASN A 4 4.16 13.45 -10.28
N CYS A 5 3.74 12.19 -10.49
CA CYS A 5 2.53 11.88 -11.26
C CYS A 5 1.28 12.41 -10.56
N PHE A 6 1.21 12.31 -9.23
CA PHE A 6 0.10 12.87 -8.46
C PHE A 6 0.04 14.41 -8.54
N ASP A 7 1.20 15.09 -8.46
CA ASP A 7 1.26 16.55 -8.63
C ASP A 7 0.86 16.98 -10.05
N LEU A 8 1.31 16.25 -11.08
CA LEU A 8 0.93 16.47 -12.47
C LEU A 8 -0.58 16.28 -12.68
N PHE A 9 -1.18 15.27 -12.04
CA PHE A 9 -2.62 15.06 -12.06
C PHE A 9 -3.39 16.24 -11.43
N ILE A 10 -2.96 16.74 -10.27
CA ILE A 10 -3.58 17.91 -9.63
C ILE A 10 -3.46 19.16 -10.50
N ILE A 11 -2.31 19.35 -11.16
CA ILE A 11 -2.09 20.46 -12.08
C ILE A 11 -3.06 20.36 -13.27
N ILE A 12 -3.20 19.17 -13.87
CA ILE A 12 -4.15 18.94 -14.97
C ILE A 12 -5.59 19.25 -14.54
N VAL A 13 -6.05 18.73 -13.40
CA VAL A 13 -7.39 19.02 -12.86
C VAL A 13 -7.59 20.52 -12.63
N SER A 14 -6.55 21.22 -12.18
CA SER A 14 -6.58 22.66 -11.94
C SER A 14 -6.63 23.49 -13.22
N ILE A 15 -5.95 23.04 -14.28
CA ILE A 15 -6.00 23.67 -15.61
C ILE A 15 -7.38 23.45 -16.25
N VAL A 16 -7.92 22.24 -16.16
CA VAL A 16 -9.27 21.92 -16.65
C VAL A 16 -10.32 22.77 -15.93
N ASP A 17 -10.21 22.92 -14.61
CA ASP A 17 -11.07 23.80 -13.81
C ASP A 17 -10.96 25.28 -14.23
N LEU A 18 -9.75 25.77 -14.55
CA LEU A 18 -9.54 27.13 -15.07
C LEU A 18 -10.21 27.34 -16.43
N ILE A 19 -10.01 26.42 -17.38
CA ILE A 19 -10.57 26.48 -18.73
C ILE A 19 -12.10 26.44 -18.67
N THR A 20 -12.65 25.55 -17.85
CA THR A 20 -14.11 25.42 -17.69
C THR A 20 -14.74 26.65 -17.04
N GLN A 21 -14.03 27.31 -16.12
CA GLN A 21 -14.44 28.60 -15.57
C GLN A 21 -14.46 29.72 -16.62
N GLN A 22 -13.47 29.77 -17.53
CA GLN A 22 -13.44 30.75 -18.63
C GLN A 22 -14.58 30.52 -19.63
N VAL A 23 -14.78 29.28 -20.08
CA VAL A 23 -15.87 28.93 -21.02
C VAL A 23 -17.25 29.23 -20.42
N THR A 24 -17.45 29.01 -19.12
CA THR A 24 -18.72 29.33 -18.47
C THR A 24 -18.93 30.85 -18.36
N HIS A 25 -17.87 31.62 -18.07
CA HIS A 25 -17.94 33.08 -18.00
C HIS A 25 -18.31 33.71 -19.34
N ASP A 26 -17.72 33.24 -20.45
CA ASP A 26 -17.98 33.77 -21.80
C ASP A 26 -19.40 33.44 -22.30
N ASN A 27 -19.94 32.26 -21.95
CA ASN A 27 -21.32 31.89 -22.27
C ASN A 27 -22.38 32.69 -21.49
N THR A 28 -21.99 33.36 -20.41
CA THR A 28 -22.91 34.20 -19.62
C THR A 28 -23.14 35.56 -20.30
N HIS A 29 -22.21 36.03 -21.12
CA HIS A 29 -22.34 37.28 -21.89
C HIS A 29 -23.03 37.12 -23.25
N SER A 30 -23.04 35.91 -23.82
CA SER A 30 -23.71 35.61 -25.10
C SER A 30 -25.19 35.20 -24.98
N SER A 31 -25.69 34.95 -23.77
CA SER A 31 -27.09 34.52 -23.54
C SER A 31 -28.11 35.66 -23.47
N LEU A 32 -27.69 36.93 -23.61
CA LEU A 32 -28.61 38.08 -23.60
C LEU A 32 -29.22 38.44 -24.97
N GLN A 33 -28.84 37.79 -26.05
CA GLN A 33 -29.54 37.92 -27.33
C GLN A 33 -29.49 36.60 -28.09
N ILE A 34 -30.66 36.02 -28.35
CA ILE A 34 -31.14 35.48 -29.64
C ILE A 34 -32.35 34.61 -29.32
N ASP A 35 -33.52 35.22 -29.51
CA ASP A 35 -34.75 34.53 -29.85
C ASP A 35 -34.78 34.37 -31.38
N HIS A 36 -35.40 33.28 -31.86
CA HIS A 36 -35.72 32.99 -33.27
C HIS A 36 -34.62 32.41 -34.20
N ASN A 37 -34.41 31.08 -34.16
CA ASN A 37 -34.22 30.25 -35.38
C ASN A 37 -34.22 28.73 -35.09
N GLN A 38 -35.18 27.99 -35.66
CA GLN A 38 -35.35 26.52 -35.50
C GLN A 38 -34.20 25.68 -36.08
N GLN A 39 -33.29 26.25 -36.87
CA GLN A 39 -32.14 25.55 -37.45
C GLN A 39 -30.93 25.47 -36.49
N ILE A 40 -30.88 26.32 -35.45
CA ILE A 40 -29.81 26.30 -34.43
C ILE A 40 -30.05 25.17 -33.40
N GLN A 41 -31.24 24.58 -33.38
CA GLN A 41 -31.68 23.61 -32.36
C GLN A 41 -30.85 22.30 -32.37
N SER A 42 -30.33 21.87 -33.53
CA SER A 42 -29.47 20.67 -33.63
C SER A 42 -28.02 20.91 -33.16
N GLN A 43 -27.54 22.15 -33.22
CA GLN A 43 -26.26 22.56 -32.62
C GLN A 43 -26.42 22.74 -31.10
N PHE A 44 -27.58 23.26 -30.66
CA PHE A 44 -27.92 23.42 -29.24
C PHE A 44 -28.03 22.09 -28.49
N GLU A 45 -28.45 20.98 -29.12
CA GLU A 45 -28.45 19.65 -28.49
C GLU A 45 -27.03 19.12 -28.19
N ARG A 46 -26.09 19.30 -29.13
CA ARG A 46 -24.67 18.97 -28.90
C ARG A 46 -24.07 19.83 -27.79
N ILE A 47 -24.43 21.10 -27.77
CA ILE A 47 -24.03 22.06 -26.73
C ILE A 47 -24.67 21.72 -25.38
N ASN A 48 -25.93 21.30 -25.32
CA ASN A 48 -26.60 20.85 -24.09
C ASN A 48 -25.98 19.56 -23.53
N HIS A 49 -25.54 18.63 -24.38
CA HIS A 49 -24.77 17.46 -23.95
C HIS A 49 -23.39 17.88 -23.41
N PHE A 50 -22.72 18.82 -24.08
CA PHE A 50 -21.48 19.44 -23.58
C PHE A 50 -21.70 20.18 -22.25
N LEU A 51 -22.81 20.89 -22.08
CA LEU A 51 -23.20 21.60 -20.85
C LEU A 51 -23.55 20.63 -19.70
N LYS A 52 -24.11 19.46 -19.99
CA LYS A 52 -24.26 18.37 -19.00
C LYS A 52 -22.90 17.84 -18.55
N ILE A 53 -21.93 17.69 -19.45
CA ILE A 53 -20.53 17.35 -19.11
C ILE A 53 -19.89 18.49 -18.28
N LEU A 54 -20.18 19.76 -18.59
CA LEU A 54 -19.76 20.91 -17.78
C LEU A 54 -20.37 20.93 -16.36
N ARG A 55 -21.55 20.32 -16.14
CA ARG A 55 -22.08 20.10 -14.76
C ARG A 55 -21.25 19.09 -13.97
N VAL A 56 -20.71 18.06 -14.61
CA VAL A 56 -19.78 17.11 -13.96
C VAL A 56 -18.48 17.82 -13.57
N LEU A 57 -18.05 18.82 -14.34
CA LEU A 57 -16.89 19.65 -14.03
C LEU A 57 -17.12 20.57 -12.81
N ARG A 58 -18.37 20.83 -12.42
CA ARG A 58 -18.69 21.47 -11.13
C ARG A 58 -18.26 20.61 -9.94
N VAL A 59 -18.30 19.28 -10.07
CA VAL A 59 -17.77 18.35 -9.06
C VAL A 59 -16.24 18.39 -9.04
N LEU A 60 -15.58 18.69 -10.17
CA LEU A 60 -14.12 18.89 -10.19
C LEU A 60 -13.66 20.08 -9.34
N ARG A 61 -14.53 21.07 -9.11
CA ARG A 61 -14.26 22.15 -8.15
C ARG A 61 -14.09 21.63 -6.72
N SER A 62 -14.82 20.59 -6.33
CA SER A 62 -14.67 19.95 -5.01
C SER A 62 -13.30 19.25 -4.86
N PHE A 63 -12.70 18.80 -5.97
CA PHE A 63 -11.33 18.28 -5.96
C PHE A 63 -10.26 19.34 -5.69
N ARG A 64 -10.59 20.64 -5.65
CA ARG A 64 -9.68 21.64 -5.08
C ARG A 64 -9.29 21.30 -3.63
N ALA A 65 -10.14 20.59 -2.87
CA ALA A 65 -9.79 20.07 -1.55
C ALA A 65 -8.62 19.08 -1.59
N LEU A 66 -8.43 18.33 -2.69
CA LEU A 66 -7.28 17.44 -2.87
C LEU A 66 -5.96 18.21 -2.95
N ARG A 67 -5.97 19.51 -3.26
CA ARG A 67 -4.76 20.33 -3.19
C ARG A 67 -4.19 20.38 -1.77
N VAL A 68 -5.01 20.20 -0.73
CA VAL A 68 -4.55 20.11 0.66
C VAL A 68 -3.68 18.87 0.89
N LEU A 69 -3.89 17.78 0.13
CA LEU A 69 -3.05 16.58 0.17
C LEU A 69 -1.63 16.86 -0.35
N ARG A 70 -1.39 17.97 -1.06
CA ARG A 70 -0.04 18.42 -1.41
C ARG A 70 0.81 18.73 -0.15
N THR A 71 0.17 19.05 0.98
CA THR A 71 0.85 19.25 2.27
C THR A 71 1.57 17.98 2.73
N ILE A 72 1.02 16.81 2.44
CA ILE A 72 1.62 15.50 2.73
C ILE A 72 3.00 15.36 2.05
N ARG A 73 3.19 16.02 0.90
CA ARG A 73 4.46 16.01 0.16
C ARG A 73 5.60 16.71 0.92
N PHE A 74 5.30 17.74 1.70
CA PHE A 74 6.32 18.52 2.39
C PHE A 74 6.74 17.90 3.73
N ILE A 75 5.89 17.04 4.31
CA ILE A 75 6.14 16.40 5.60
C ILE A 75 6.79 15.03 5.38
N GLN A 76 8.10 14.95 5.55
CA GLN A 76 8.88 13.71 5.37
C GLN A 76 8.34 12.54 6.22
N SER A 77 7.85 12.81 7.43
CA SER A 77 7.27 11.80 8.33
C SER A 77 6.04 11.10 7.73
N LEU A 78 5.19 11.84 7.02
CA LEU A 78 4.00 11.25 6.38
C LEU A 78 4.39 10.37 5.19
N HIS A 79 5.45 10.69 4.46
CA HIS A 79 5.97 9.81 3.41
C HIS A 79 6.40 8.47 3.96
N THR A 80 7.05 8.45 5.13
CA THR A 80 7.46 7.21 5.79
C THR A 80 6.23 6.38 6.15
N ILE A 81 5.21 6.98 6.73
CA ILE A 81 3.96 6.29 7.09
C ILE A 81 3.25 5.73 5.85
N VAL A 82 3.10 6.54 4.78
CA VAL A 82 2.46 6.11 3.53
C VAL A 82 3.25 4.96 2.88
N LYS A 83 4.58 5.01 2.89
CA LYS A 83 5.43 3.93 2.37
C LYS A 83 5.26 2.64 3.18
N THR A 84 5.25 2.73 4.52
CA THR A 84 5.07 1.57 5.39
C THR A 84 3.67 0.98 5.24
N CYS A 85 2.63 1.81 5.20
CA CYS A 85 1.26 1.39 4.96
C CYS A 85 1.10 0.72 3.59
N SER A 86 1.72 1.27 2.54
CA SER A 86 1.71 0.68 1.20
C SER A 86 2.40 -0.68 1.15
N LYS A 87 3.44 -0.89 1.97
CA LYS A 87 4.12 -2.20 2.07
C LYS A 87 3.20 -3.26 2.70
N VAL A 88 2.43 -2.90 3.72
CA VAL A 88 1.47 -3.82 4.39
C VAL A 88 0.25 -4.10 3.49
N LEU A 89 -0.17 -3.11 2.68
CA LEU A 89 -1.31 -3.26 1.78
C LEU A 89 -1.06 -4.27 0.65
N LEU A 90 0.20 -4.49 0.24
CA LEU A 90 0.52 -5.36 -0.89
C LEU A 90 0.33 -6.86 -0.59
N PRO A 91 0.83 -7.43 0.54
CA PRO A 91 0.49 -8.80 0.97
C PRO A 91 -1.02 -8.99 1.21
N MET A 92 -1.67 -7.96 1.73
CA MET A 92 -3.11 -7.91 2.03
C MET A 92 -4.01 -7.92 0.78
N ALA A 93 -3.49 -7.47 -0.36
CA ALA A 93 -4.25 -7.32 -1.58
C ALA A 93 -4.81 -8.65 -2.07
N SER A 94 -4.11 -9.77 -1.87
CA SER A 94 -4.54 -11.10 -2.31
C SER A 94 -5.82 -11.57 -1.59
N ILE A 95 -5.86 -11.47 -0.26
CA ILE A 95 -7.05 -11.86 0.53
C ILE A 95 -8.21 -10.90 0.24
N THR A 96 -7.90 -9.59 0.14
CA THR A 96 -8.88 -8.57 -0.22
C THR A 96 -9.48 -8.83 -1.61
N PHE A 97 -8.67 -9.27 -2.57
CA PHE A 97 -9.13 -9.61 -3.91
C PHE A 97 -10.10 -10.80 -3.90
N ILE A 98 -9.81 -11.83 -3.11
CA ILE A 98 -10.72 -12.96 -2.90
C ILE A 98 -12.05 -12.49 -2.28
N MET A 99 -12.00 -11.61 -1.27
CA MET A 99 -13.19 -11.00 -0.65
C MET A 99 -14.05 -10.22 -1.65
N VAL A 100 -13.42 -9.45 -2.54
CA VAL A 100 -14.11 -8.70 -3.59
C VAL A 100 -14.77 -9.66 -4.59
N ILE A 101 -14.07 -10.70 -5.04
CA ILE A 101 -14.65 -11.72 -5.93
C ILE A 101 -15.85 -12.41 -5.28
N LEU A 102 -15.72 -12.82 -4.01
CA LEU A 102 -16.81 -13.44 -3.27
C LEU A 102 -18.02 -12.51 -3.20
N THR A 103 -17.79 -11.23 -2.89
CA THR A 103 -18.85 -10.22 -2.87
C THR A 103 -19.51 -10.03 -4.25
N CYS A 104 -18.74 -10.06 -5.33
CA CYS A 104 -19.29 -10.00 -6.69
C CYS A 104 -20.15 -11.23 -7.03
N ILE A 105 -19.70 -12.44 -6.67
CA ILE A 105 -20.48 -13.67 -6.89
C ILE A 105 -21.76 -13.62 -6.06
N SER A 106 -21.66 -13.28 -4.78
CA SER A 106 -22.83 -13.08 -3.91
C SER A 106 -23.76 -11.99 -4.44
N ALA A 107 -23.25 -10.94 -5.09
CA ALA A 107 -24.07 -9.89 -5.68
C ALA A 107 -24.89 -10.36 -6.88
N ILE A 108 -24.28 -11.17 -7.74
CA ILE A 108 -24.99 -11.76 -8.89
C ILE A 108 -26.06 -12.73 -8.38
N LEU A 109 -25.73 -13.58 -7.40
CA LEU A 109 -26.67 -14.51 -6.78
C LEU A 109 -27.83 -13.78 -6.08
N ALA A 110 -27.53 -12.82 -5.21
CA ALA A 110 -28.53 -12.05 -4.48
C ALA A 110 -29.46 -11.28 -5.41
N ARG A 111 -28.93 -10.70 -6.50
CA ARG A 111 -29.75 -10.07 -7.52
C ARG A 111 -30.66 -11.09 -8.22
N SER A 112 -30.11 -12.24 -8.62
CA SER A 112 -30.91 -13.28 -9.28
C SER A 112 -32.01 -13.84 -8.39
N LEU A 113 -31.82 -13.88 -7.08
CA LEU A 113 -32.76 -14.45 -6.12
C LEU A 113 -33.76 -13.43 -5.57
N PHE A 114 -33.33 -12.18 -5.35
CA PHE A 114 -34.09 -11.18 -4.59
C PHE A 114 -34.43 -9.91 -5.36
N SER A 115 -34.10 -9.80 -6.65
CA SER A 115 -34.42 -8.59 -7.44
C SER A 115 -35.93 -8.32 -7.53
N GLU A 116 -36.74 -9.36 -7.65
CA GLU A 116 -38.22 -9.25 -7.71
C GLU A 116 -38.84 -9.05 -6.33
N ILE A 117 -38.29 -9.71 -5.30
CA ILE A 117 -38.78 -9.64 -3.92
C ILE A 117 -38.45 -8.26 -3.32
N CYS A 118 -37.25 -7.75 -3.56
CA CYS A 118 -36.73 -6.53 -2.95
C CYS A 118 -36.02 -5.61 -3.94
N PRO A 119 -36.76 -4.99 -4.87
CA PRO A 119 -36.17 -4.11 -5.87
C PRO A 119 -35.48 -2.88 -5.27
N GLN A 120 -35.87 -2.44 -4.06
CA GLN A 120 -35.22 -1.29 -3.42
C GLN A 120 -33.74 -1.52 -3.13
N LYS A 121 -33.34 -2.76 -2.81
CA LYS A 121 -31.97 -3.13 -2.42
C LYS A 121 -31.25 -3.97 -3.48
N PHE A 122 -31.98 -4.80 -4.24
CA PHE A 122 -31.42 -5.83 -5.13
C PHE A 122 -31.75 -5.68 -6.63
N ASP A 123 -32.30 -4.55 -7.06
CA ASP A 123 -32.70 -4.30 -8.47
C ASP A 123 -31.51 -4.32 -9.46
N ASN A 124 -30.47 -3.55 -9.16
CA ASN A 124 -29.30 -3.36 -10.03
C ASN A 124 -28.03 -3.78 -9.30
N LEU A 125 -27.05 -4.25 -10.07
CA LEU A 125 -25.79 -4.77 -9.52
C LEU A 125 -25.12 -3.80 -8.54
N VAL A 126 -25.12 -2.50 -8.82
CA VAL A 126 -24.52 -1.48 -7.94
C VAL A 126 -25.28 -1.38 -6.61
N LYS A 127 -26.61 -1.38 -6.61
CA LYS A 127 -27.42 -1.37 -5.38
C LYS A 127 -27.21 -2.65 -4.57
N THR A 128 -27.12 -3.79 -5.25
CA THR A 128 -26.85 -5.08 -4.62
C THR A 128 -25.46 -5.11 -3.98
N ILE A 129 -24.42 -4.67 -4.70
CA ILE A 129 -23.06 -4.57 -4.17
C ILE A 129 -23.03 -3.62 -2.97
N PHE A 130 -23.73 -2.49 -3.04
CA PHE A 130 -23.82 -1.56 -1.92
C PHE A 130 -24.51 -2.21 -0.72
N SER A 131 -25.61 -2.92 -0.92
CA SER A 131 -26.32 -3.64 0.15
C SER A 131 -25.45 -4.73 0.77
N LEU A 132 -24.70 -5.49 -0.05
CA LEU A 132 -23.74 -6.48 0.44
C LEU A 132 -22.54 -5.84 1.16
N PHE A 133 -22.10 -4.66 0.71
CA PHE A 133 -21.08 -3.90 1.43
C PHE A 133 -21.58 -3.44 2.80
N THR A 134 -22.82 -2.97 2.90
CA THR A 134 -23.49 -2.66 4.17
C THR A 134 -23.49 -3.89 5.10
N LEU A 135 -23.86 -5.08 4.58
CA LEU A 135 -23.77 -6.35 5.32
C LEU A 135 -22.34 -6.72 5.71
N LEU A 136 -21.34 -6.48 4.86
CA LEU A 136 -19.91 -6.71 5.14
C LEU A 136 -19.43 -5.84 6.30
N THR A 137 -19.86 -4.57 6.33
CA THR A 137 -19.52 -3.62 7.41
C THR A 137 -20.32 -3.82 8.70
N LEU A 138 -21.35 -4.69 8.67
CA LEU A 138 -22.37 -4.82 9.72
C LEU A 138 -23.11 -3.52 10.04
N ASP A 139 -23.03 -2.53 9.15
CA ASP A 139 -23.75 -1.27 9.32
C ASP A 139 -25.20 -1.48 8.93
N ASP A 140 -26.14 -1.05 9.77
CA ASP A 140 -27.59 -1.06 9.52
C ASP A 140 -28.14 -2.28 8.74
N TRP A 141 -27.59 -3.47 8.99
CA TRP A 141 -27.90 -4.67 8.21
C TRP A 141 -29.36 -5.11 8.39
N TYR A 142 -29.94 -4.79 9.54
CA TYR A 142 -31.33 -5.09 9.86
C TYR A 142 -32.32 -4.29 9.01
N SER A 143 -31.99 -3.06 8.59
CA SER A 143 -32.88 -2.28 7.72
C SER A 143 -33.07 -2.92 6.35
N ILE A 144 -32.06 -3.67 5.87
CA ILE A 144 -32.16 -4.45 4.62
C ILE A 144 -33.22 -5.55 4.78
N TYR A 145 -33.31 -6.17 5.96
CA TYR A 145 -34.35 -7.15 6.25
C TYR A 145 -35.73 -6.49 6.40
N GLN A 146 -35.84 -5.40 7.16
CA GLN A 146 -37.13 -4.72 7.41
C GLN A 146 -37.81 -4.24 6.12
N VAL A 147 -37.04 -3.67 5.18
CA VAL A 147 -37.56 -3.24 3.87
C VAL A 147 -38.13 -4.41 3.06
N CYS A 148 -37.66 -5.62 3.36
CA CYS A 148 -37.98 -6.85 2.66
C CYS A 148 -38.94 -7.77 3.41
N GLU A 149 -39.24 -7.45 4.66
CA GLU A 149 -40.07 -8.26 5.55
C GLU A 149 -41.52 -8.38 5.06
N GLN A 150 -42.00 -7.39 4.31
CA GLN A 150 -43.38 -7.35 3.79
C GLN A 150 -43.66 -8.36 2.65
N GLN A 151 -42.71 -9.23 2.30
CA GLN A 151 -42.79 -10.15 1.17
C GLN A 151 -42.75 -11.62 1.61
N GLU A 152 -43.40 -12.49 0.83
CA GLU A 152 -43.68 -13.90 1.16
C GLU A 152 -42.42 -14.77 1.37
N TYR A 153 -41.25 -14.32 0.89
CA TYR A 153 -39.97 -15.04 0.96
C TYR A 153 -38.91 -14.40 1.89
N SER A 154 -39.34 -13.55 2.83
CA SER A 154 -38.44 -12.79 3.72
C SER A 154 -37.50 -13.66 4.57
N SER A 155 -37.94 -14.85 5.00
CA SER A 155 -37.12 -15.79 5.79
C SER A 155 -35.91 -16.35 5.03
N PHE A 156 -36.07 -16.65 3.74
CA PHE A 156 -34.96 -17.17 2.92
C PHE A 156 -33.91 -16.08 2.66
N GLN A 157 -34.35 -14.85 2.43
CA GLN A 157 -33.47 -13.70 2.30
C GLN A 157 -32.67 -13.44 3.59
N LEU A 158 -33.31 -13.50 4.76
CA LEU A 158 -32.64 -13.36 6.04
C LEU A 158 -31.54 -14.42 6.21
N GLY A 159 -31.86 -15.69 5.89
CA GLY A 159 -30.90 -16.78 5.92
C GLY A 159 -29.68 -16.53 5.02
N PHE A 160 -29.90 -16.08 3.78
CA PHE A 160 -28.82 -15.69 2.87
C PHE A 160 -27.96 -14.55 3.46
N CYS A 161 -28.59 -13.49 3.99
CA CYS A 161 -27.87 -12.35 4.57
C CYS A 161 -27.01 -12.77 5.76
N LEU A 162 -27.53 -13.61 6.67
CA LEU A 162 -26.81 -14.11 7.84
C LEU A 162 -25.64 -15.02 7.44
N ILE A 163 -25.83 -15.92 6.47
CA ILE A 163 -24.76 -16.77 5.95
C ILE A 163 -23.67 -15.93 5.29
N TYR A 164 -24.05 -14.94 4.48
CA TYR A 164 -23.11 -14.00 3.88
C TYR A 164 -22.32 -13.23 4.94
N ILE A 165 -23.01 -12.66 5.94
CA ILE A 165 -22.41 -11.97 7.09
C ILE A 165 -21.39 -12.87 7.78
N PHE A 166 -21.75 -14.12 8.08
CA PHE A 166 -20.87 -15.05 8.77
C PHE A 166 -19.61 -15.34 7.95
N ILE A 167 -19.75 -15.69 6.68
CA ILE A 167 -18.62 -16.02 5.80
C ILE A 167 -17.71 -14.81 5.60
N ILE A 168 -18.27 -13.65 5.27
CA ILE A 168 -17.48 -12.45 4.93
C ILE A 168 -16.73 -11.91 6.16
N ASN A 169 -17.37 -11.93 7.33
CA ASN A 169 -16.73 -11.51 8.57
C ASN A 169 -15.69 -12.51 9.05
N PHE A 170 -15.90 -13.81 8.85
CA PHE A 170 -14.88 -14.81 9.13
C PHE A 170 -13.62 -14.60 8.28
N ILE A 171 -13.80 -14.32 6.97
CA ILE A 171 -12.66 -14.01 6.09
C ILE A 171 -12.00 -12.67 6.50
N LEU A 172 -12.78 -11.66 6.88
CA LEU A 172 -12.25 -10.39 7.38
C LEU A 172 -11.44 -10.56 8.67
N LEU A 173 -11.90 -11.39 9.60
CA LEU A 173 -11.14 -11.75 10.80
C LEU A 173 -9.85 -12.49 10.46
N ASN A 174 -9.88 -13.41 9.49
CA ASN A 174 -8.67 -14.07 9.01
C ASN A 174 -7.68 -13.09 8.36
N LEU A 175 -8.18 -12.08 7.65
CA LEU A 175 -7.37 -10.98 7.12
C LEU A 175 -6.75 -10.17 8.26
N LEU A 176 -7.54 -9.79 9.26
CA LEU A 176 -7.04 -9.08 10.44
C LEU A 176 -5.95 -9.87 11.17
N MET A 177 -6.18 -11.17 11.37
CA MET A 177 -5.20 -12.07 11.98
C MET A 177 -3.93 -12.17 11.15
N ALA A 178 -4.03 -12.24 9.82
CA ALA A 178 -2.87 -12.24 8.95
C ALA A 178 -2.04 -10.95 9.09
N VAL A 179 -2.68 -9.77 9.14
CA VAL A 179 -1.98 -8.49 9.42
C VAL A 179 -1.30 -8.52 10.78
N LEU A 180 -2.04 -8.96 11.80
CA LEU A 180 -1.56 -8.96 13.17
C LEU A 180 -0.32 -9.84 13.29
N VAL A 181 -0.36 -11.05 12.73
CA VAL A 181 0.76 -11.99 12.71
C VAL A 181 1.96 -11.41 11.95
N ASP A 182 1.75 -10.82 10.77
CA ASP A 182 2.83 -10.21 9.98
C ASP A 182 3.51 -9.06 10.75
N ASN A 183 2.74 -8.20 11.43
CA ASN A 183 3.28 -7.13 12.26
C ASN A 183 4.03 -7.66 13.49
N PHE A 184 3.51 -8.69 14.16
CA PHE A 184 4.19 -9.33 15.29
C PHE A 184 5.50 -9.98 14.85
N GLN A 185 5.48 -10.73 13.74
CA GLN A 185 6.68 -11.35 13.17
C GLN A 185 7.73 -10.31 12.80
N HIS A 186 7.34 -9.22 12.13
CA HIS A 186 8.27 -8.14 11.79
C HIS A 186 8.92 -7.51 13.04
N THR A 187 8.16 -7.37 14.13
CA THR A 187 8.68 -6.82 15.39
C THR A 187 9.65 -7.79 16.07
N LEU A 188 9.29 -9.07 16.15
CA LEU A 188 10.14 -10.12 16.72
C LEU A 188 11.44 -10.31 15.93
N ASP A 189 11.37 -10.30 14.60
CA ASP A 189 12.55 -10.42 13.73
C ASP A 189 13.48 -9.21 13.90
N TYR A 190 12.91 -8.01 14.02
CA TYR A 190 13.69 -6.80 14.26
C TYR A 190 14.42 -6.85 15.61
N ASP A 191 13.72 -7.23 16.68
CA ASP A 191 14.30 -7.34 18.02
C ASP A 191 15.36 -8.45 18.10
N THR A 192 15.12 -9.59 17.43
CA THR A 192 16.08 -10.71 17.39
C THR A 192 17.37 -10.29 16.70
N ARG A 193 17.29 -9.66 15.52
CA ARG A 193 18.48 -9.18 14.79
C ARG A 193 19.25 -8.13 15.58
N LYS A 194 18.55 -7.23 16.26
CA LYS A 194 19.16 -6.22 17.12
C LYS A 194 19.92 -6.86 18.29
N ASN A 195 19.32 -7.85 18.95
CA ASN A 195 19.97 -8.56 20.05
C ASN A 195 21.17 -9.39 19.59
N GLU A 196 21.08 -10.07 18.44
CA GLU A 196 22.22 -10.78 17.84
C GLU A 196 23.38 -9.83 17.51
N GLN A 197 23.07 -8.63 17.00
CA GLN A 197 24.10 -7.64 16.68
C GLN A 197 24.78 -7.10 17.94
N LEU A 198 24.01 -6.83 19.00
CA LEU A 198 24.56 -6.44 20.31
C LEU A 198 25.41 -7.55 20.93
N ALA A 199 25.02 -8.81 20.78
CA ALA A 199 25.80 -9.95 21.27
C ALA A 199 27.15 -10.08 20.54
N LYS A 200 27.16 -9.90 19.21
CA LYS A 200 28.42 -9.87 18.43
C LYS A 200 29.32 -8.70 18.84
N GLU A 201 28.75 -7.51 18.99
CA GLU A 201 29.51 -6.33 19.47
C GLU A 201 30.15 -6.59 20.85
N HIS A 202 29.45 -7.29 21.74
CA HIS A 202 29.97 -7.64 23.06
C HIS A 202 31.09 -8.70 23.01
N ASP A 203 30.93 -9.76 22.20
CA ASP A 203 31.96 -10.79 22.01
C ASP A 203 33.25 -10.19 21.46
N VAL A 204 33.13 -9.28 20.48
CA VAL A 204 34.26 -8.56 19.88
C VAL A 204 34.96 -7.69 20.91
N GLU A 205 34.19 -6.96 21.72
CA GLU A 205 34.73 -6.15 22.81
C GLU A 205 35.51 -7.03 23.82
N GLU A 206 34.97 -8.19 24.20
CA GLU A 206 35.64 -9.12 25.10
C GLU A 206 36.95 -9.66 24.49
N ARG A 207 36.94 -10.04 23.22
CA ARG A 207 38.14 -10.50 22.49
C ARG A 207 39.22 -9.43 22.43
N ILE A 208 38.84 -8.17 22.21
CA ILE A 208 39.75 -7.02 22.20
C ILE A 208 40.38 -6.82 23.58
N VAL A 209 39.57 -6.79 24.64
CA VAL A 209 40.05 -6.62 26.02
C VAL A 209 41.01 -7.75 26.40
N ASN A 210 40.69 -9.00 26.06
CA ASN A 210 41.53 -10.16 26.34
C ASN A 210 42.88 -10.08 25.58
N ASN A 211 42.86 -9.73 24.30
CA ASN A 211 44.08 -9.59 23.50
C ASN A 211 44.97 -8.44 24.01
N LEU A 212 44.37 -7.30 24.37
CA LEU A 212 45.09 -6.17 24.94
C LEU A 212 45.70 -6.50 26.30
N THR A 213 44.98 -7.25 27.13
CA THR A 213 45.50 -7.72 28.44
C THR A 213 46.69 -8.65 28.26
N ARG A 214 46.64 -9.56 27.28
CA ARG A 214 47.78 -10.44 26.92
C ARG A 214 48.99 -9.66 26.46
N LEU A 215 48.82 -8.72 25.53
CA LEU A 215 49.91 -7.87 25.04
C LEU A 215 50.54 -7.06 26.18
N ASN A 216 49.74 -6.53 27.09
CA ASN A 216 50.24 -5.76 28.23
C ASN A 216 51.09 -6.61 29.20
N LEU A 217 50.72 -7.88 29.38
CA LEU A 217 51.50 -8.85 30.17
C LEU A 217 52.79 -9.28 29.47
N GLU A 218 52.75 -9.51 28.15
CA GLU A 218 53.89 -9.99 27.36
C GLU A 218 54.99 -8.93 27.22
N TYR A 219 54.62 -7.66 27.03
CA TYR A 219 55.57 -6.57 26.84
C TYR A 219 55.92 -5.80 28.12
N GLY A 220 55.36 -6.18 29.28
CA GLY A 220 55.77 -5.68 30.60
C GLY A 220 55.74 -4.15 30.71
N VAL A 221 54.66 -3.49 30.28
CA VAL A 221 54.56 -2.03 30.31
C VAL A 221 54.40 -1.55 31.76
N ARG A 222 55.35 -0.73 32.24
CA ARG A 222 55.36 -0.19 33.60
C ARG A 222 54.25 0.86 33.78
N LYS A 223 53.43 0.65 34.80
CA LYS A 223 52.16 1.36 35.10
C LYS A 223 52.28 2.81 35.62
N ASN A 224 53.48 3.39 35.72
CA ASN A 224 53.72 4.52 36.64
C ASN A 224 53.70 5.93 36.02
N ASP A 225 53.39 6.10 34.74
CA ASP A 225 53.26 7.43 34.14
C ASP A 225 51.80 7.72 33.74
N LEU A 226 51.21 8.80 34.27
CA LEU A 226 49.87 9.28 33.93
C LEU A 226 49.71 9.59 32.42
N ILE A 227 50.83 9.91 31.76
CA ILE A 227 50.90 10.15 30.30
C ILE A 227 50.71 8.82 29.54
N TRP A 228 51.27 7.72 30.05
CA TRP A 228 51.14 6.39 29.48
C TRP A 228 49.72 5.84 29.55
N GLU A 229 48.95 6.12 30.61
CA GLU A 229 47.54 5.70 30.68
C GLU A 229 46.64 6.43 29.66
N ALA A 230 46.92 7.71 29.39
CA ALA A 230 46.19 8.48 28.39
C ALA A 230 46.49 7.99 26.97
N GLU A 231 47.77 7.81 26.63
CA GLU A 231 48.19 7.27 25.33
C GLU A 231 47.71 5.83 25.13
N MET A 232 47.77 4.98 26.16
CA MET A 232 47.24 3.62 26.06
C MET A 232 45.73 3.59 25.87
N LYS A 233 44.95 4.47 26.52
CA LYS A 233 43.50 4.57 26.25
C LYS A 233 43.21 4.98 24.82
N GLU A 234 44.01 5.89 24.26
CA GLU A 234 43.86 6.35 22.88
C GLU A 234 44.23 5.24 21.89
N ILE A 235 45.32 4.51 22.13
CA ILE A 235 45.74 3.35 21.33
C ILE A 235 44.69 2.23 21.42
N GLN A 236 44.18 1.91 22.62
CA GLN A 236 43.11 0.93 22.77
C GLN A 236 41.84 1.35 22.03
N LYS A 237 41.51 2.64 22.03
CA LYS A 237 40.37 3.18 21.28
C LYS A 237 40.58 3.04 19.77
N LEU A 238 41.76 3.39 19.25
CA LEU A 238 42.10 3.24 17.83
C LEU A 238 42.11 1.78 17.39
N ILE A 239 42.66 0.88 18.21
CA ILE A 239 42.66 -0.57 17.93
C ILE A 239 41.22 -1.08 17.89
N LYS A 240 40.37 -0.64 18.84
CA LYS A 240 38.94 -1.00 18.86
C LYS A 240 38.22 -0.50 17.60
N GLU A 241 38.48 0.73 17.17
CA GLU A 241 37.93 1.30 15.94
C GLU A 241 38.40 0.56 14.68
N TYR A 242 39.69 0.21 14.61
CA TYR A 242 40.27 -0.55 13.49
C TYR A 242 39.69 -1.96 13.38
N TYR A 243 39.55 -2.69 14.50
CA TYR A 243 38.94 -4.02 14.49
C TYR A 243 37.45 -3.97 14.14
N MET A 244 36.68 -3.02 14.69
CA MET A 244 35.28 -2.80 14.32
C MET A 244 35.13 -2.49 12.82
N LEU A 245 36.04 -1.69 12.26
CA LEU A 245 36.07 -1.39 10.83
C LEU A 245 36.39 -2.64 10.01
N MET A 246 37.39 -3.43 10.43
CA MET A 246 37.81 -4.65 9.75
C MET A 246 36.71 -5.71 9.73
N GLU A 247 35.99 -5.88 10.84
CA GLU A 247 34.87 -6.81 10.92
C GLU A 247 33.66 -6.33 10.11
N SER A 248 33.39 -5.01 10.09
CA SER A 248 32.39 -4.45 9.18
C SER A 248 32.74 -4.71 7.72
N LEU A 249 34.04 -4.73 7.39
CA LEU A 249 34.57 -5.04 6.07
C LEU A 249 34.42 -6.53 5.76
N GLU A 250 34.66 -7.41 6.73
CA GLU A 250 34.51 -8.86 6.63
C GLU A 250 33.06 -9.24 6.37
N ILE A 251 32.11 -8.64 7.10
CA ILE A 251 30.66 -8.79 6.85
C ILE A 251 30.29 -8.30 5.44
N HIS A 252 30.89 -7.19 4.98
CA HIS A 252 30.67 -6.68 3.62
C HIS A 252 31.25 -7.61 2.54
N MET A 253 32.40 -8.21 2.78
CA MET A 253 33.01 -9.22 1.91
C MET A 253 32.17 -10.49 1.82
N GLU A 254 31.68 -10.98 2.96
CA GLU A 254 30.86 -12.19 3.03
C GLU A 254 29.53 -11.99 2.30
N ARG A 255 28.92 -10.80 2.44
CA ARG A 255 27.75 -10.39 1.65
C ARG A 255 28.05 -10.33 0.15
N HIS A 256 29.24 -9.85 -0.22
CA HIS A 256 29.67 -9.83 -1.62
C HIS A 256 29.85 -11.24 -2.19
N GLU A 257 30.40 -12.17 -1.41
CA GLU A 257 30.56 -13.58 -1.81
C GLU A 257 29.20 -14.28 -2.00
N GLN A 258 28.24 -14.01 -1.12
CA GLN A 258 26.88 -14.52 -1.28
C GLN A 258 26.20 -13.95 -2.54
N LEU A 259 26.40 -12.67 -2.83
CA LEU A 259 25.89 -12.03 -4.05
C LEU A 259 26.50 -12.64 -5.31
N THR A 260 27.81 -12.92 -5.35
CA THR A 260 28.44 -13.60 -6.50
C THR A 260 27.89 -15.01 -6.67
N LYS A 261 27.72 -15.79 -5.58
CA LYS A 261 27.10 -17.14 -5.65
C LYS A 261 25.68 -17.08 -6.22
N LEU A 262 24.87 -16.10 -5.81
CA LEU A 262 23.51 -15.89 -6.33
C LEU A 262 23.50 -15.51 -7.82
N VAL A 263 24.39 -14.60 -8.24
CA VAL A 263 24.55 -14.23 -9.65
C VAL A 263 24.96 -15.45 -10.48
N GLN A 264 25.92 -16.25 -10.01
CA GLN A 264 26.38 -17.45 -10.70
C GLN A 264 25.25 -18.47 -10.87
N LYS A 265 24.44 -18.68 -9.83
CA LYS A 265 23.24 -19.54 -9.86
C LYS A 265 22.19 -19.03 -10.85
N SER A 266 21.98 -17.72 -10.93
CA SER A 266 21.03 -17.10 -11.86
C SER A 266 21.45 -17.27 -13.33
N ILE A 267 22.75 -17.16 -13.62
CA ILE A 267 23.31 -17.39 -14.95
C ILE A 267 23.12 -18.85 -15.35
N GLN A 268 23.40 -19.79 -14.42
CA GLN A 268 23.25 -21.21 -14.66
C GLN A 268 21.80 -21.60 -14.99
N LEU A 269 20.82 -21.05 -14.23
CA LEU A 269 19.40 -21.26 -14.49
C LEU A 269 18.95 -20.68 -15.85
N THR A 270 19.50 -19.54 -16.24
CA THR A 270 19.18 -18.89 -17.52
C THR A 270 19.72 -19.68 -18.72
N LEU A 271 20.92 -20.26 -18.59
CA LEU A 271 21.50 -21.13 -19.62
C LEU A 271 20.69 -22.43 -19.76
N LEU A 272 20.27 -23.02 -18.65
CA LEU A 272 19.46 -24.23 -18.62
C LEU A 272 18.08 -24.01 -19.27
N ASP A 273 17.50 -22.83 -19.07
CA ASP A 273 16.26 -22.41 -19.71
C ASP A 273 16.42 -22.12 -21.23
N GLN A 274 17.57 -21.57 -21.66
CA GLN A 274 17.89 -21.44 -23.09
C GLN A 274 18.05 -22.79 -23.79
N ASP A 275 18.69 -23.77 -23.15
CA ASP A 275 18.86 -25.11 -23.72
C ASP A 275 17.54 -25.87 -23.81
N ASN A 276 16.68 -25.75 -22.79
CA ASN A 276 15.32 -26.31 -22.85
C ASN A 276 14.48 -25.69 -23.96
N ARG A 277 14.59 -24.38 -24.21
CA ARG A 277 13.93 -23.73 -25.34
C ARG A 277 14.45 -24.21 -26.70
N LYS A 278 15.75 -24.46 -26.84
CA LYS A 278 16.34 -25.02 -28.07
C LYS A 278 15.91 -26.47 -28.32
N MET A 279 15.74 -27.27 -27.27
CA MET A 279 15.23 -28.65 -27.41
C MET A 279 13.75 -28.69 -27.83
N ASN A 280 12.94 -27.76 -27.33
CA ASN A 280 11.52 -27.68 -27.71
C ASN A 280 11.28 -27.14 -29.13
N LEU A 281 12.25 -26.45 -29.74
CA LEU A 281 12.19 -26.00 -31.14
C LEU A 281 12.65 -27.07 -32.15
N LYS A 282 13.18 -28.20 -31.68
CA LYS A 282 13.64 -29.34 -32.51
C LYS A 282 12.68 -30.54 -32.52
N LYS A 283 11.53 -30.43 -31.85
CA LYS A 283 10.41 -31.38 -31.92
C LYS A 283 9.29 -30.75 -32.73
#